data_AF-A0A8H7KB30-F1
#
_entry.id   AF-A0A8H7KB30-F1
#
_cell.length_a   1.000
_cell.length_b   1.000
_cell.length_c   1.000
_cell.angle_alpha   90.00
_cell.angle_beta   90.00
_cell.angle_gamma   90.00
#
_symmetry.space_group_name_H-M   'P 1'
#
loop_
_entity.id
_entity.type
_entity.pdbx_description
1 polymer ?
#
loop_
_entity_poly.entity_id
_entity_poly.type
_entity_poly.pdbx_seq_one_letter_code
_entity_poly.pdbx_strand_id
1 'polypeptide(L)'
;MKVTSKTYDASGKQIVKDKILDVPVKAGIKKGSKIMYKGVGDQIEGGRQDMHFVIQEKPHPLYTREDNDLVHVITLDLKEALTGWKRTVTTIDGRQINLDKAGPTQPGSEERFPHQGMPISKHEGQRGDFVIRIKVNFPSSLTAAQKQKLREIL
;
A
#
# COMPACT_ATOMS: atom_id res chain seq x y z
N MET A 1 4.93 13.18 17.88
CA MET A 1 5.03 14.21 16.82
C MET A 1 5.09 15.59 17.47
N LYS A 2 6.07 16.43 17.13
CA LYS A 2 6.16 17.80 17.66
C LYS A 2 5.22 18.71 16.88
N VAL A 3 4.38 19.44 17.59
CA VAL A 3 3.40 20.39 17.05
C VAL A 3 3.64 21.74 17.68
N THR A 4 3.54 22.79 16.87
CA THR A 4 3.73 24.16 17.30
C THR A 4 2.40 24.91 17.17
N SER A 5 1.97 25.57 18.24
CA SER A 5 0.73 26.36 18.28
C SER A 5 1.00 27.77 18.77
N LYS A 6 0.30 28.75 18.23
CA LYS A 6 0.31 30.15 18.66
C LYS A 6 -0.71 30.34 19.78
N THR A 7 -0.27 30.88 20.92
CA THR A 7 -1.12 31.20 22.08
C THR A 7 -0.86 32.63 22.54
N TYR A 8 -1.68 33.18 23.43
CA TYR A 8 -1.47 34.51 24.02
C TYR A 8 -1.13 34.38 25.50
N ASP A 9 -0.18 35.17 25.98
CA ASP A 9 0.10 35.28 27.42
C ASP A 9 -0.87 36.24 28.12
N ALA A 10 -0.74 36.39 29.45
CA ALA A 10 -1.60 37.25 30.25
C ALA A 10 -1.51 38.75 29.87
N SER A 11 -0.47 39.16 29.12
CA SER A 11 -0.30 40.53 28.63
C SER A 11 -0.91 40.75 27.23
N GLY A 12 -1.52 39.72 26.65
CA GLY A 12 -2.05 39.76 25.28
C GLY A 12 -0.97 39.62 24.21
N LYS A 13 0.28 39.33 24.58
CA LYS A 13 1.36 39.11 23.63
C LYS A 13 1.29 37.69 23.09
N GLN A 14 1.45 37.56 21.78
CA GLN A 14 1.49 36.27 21.11
C GLN A 14 2.79 35.54 21.45
N ILE A 15 2.66 34.29 21.87
CA ILE A 15 3.75 33.36 22.15
C ILE A 15 3.59 32.08 21.33
N VAL A 16 4.71 31.43 21.03
CA VAL A 16 4.75 30.16 20.31
C VAL A 16 5.02 29.05 21.32
N LYS A 17 4.16 28.03 21.35
CA LYS A 17 4.28 26.90 22.26
C LYS A 17 4.40 25.60 21.48
N ASP A 18 5.44 24.86 21.81
CA ASP A 18 5.64 23.50 21.30
C ASP A 18 4.99 22.48 22.22
N LYS A 19 4.33 21.48 21.64
CA LYS A 19 3.74 20.34 22.32
C LYS A 19 4.05 19.07 21.56
N ILE A 20 4.42 18.01 22.27
CA ILE A 20 4.56 16.67 21.69
C ILE A 20 3.20 15.97 21.81
N LEU A 21 2.70 15.47 20.68
CA LEU A 21 1.50 14.64 20.60
C LEU A 21 1.87 13.22 20.18
N ASP A 22 1.40 12.25 20.96
CA ASP A 22 1.47 10.84 20.59
C ASP A 22 0.27 10.50 19.74
N VAL A 23 0.54 10.10 18.49
CA VAL A 23 -0.48 9.75 17.49
C VAL A 23 -0.49 8.23 17.35
N PRO A 24 -1.36 7.50 18.08
CA PRO A 24 -1.40 6.05 18.02
C PRO A 24 -1.94 5.60 16.66
N VAL A 25 -1.07 5.03 15.83
CA VAL A 25 -1.44 4.42 14.55
C VAL A 25 -1.70 2.94 14.79
N LYS A 26 -2.97 2.57 14.98
CA LYS A 26 -3.36 1.16 15.15
C LYS A 26 -3.16 0.39 13.86
N ALA A 27 -2.82 -0.89 13.99
CA ALA A 27 -2.70 -1.80 12.86
C ALA A 27 -3.99 -1.83 12.03
N GLY A 28 -3.87 -1.79 10.70
CA GLY A 28 -5.02 -1.82 9.80
C GLY A 28 -5.76 -0.50 9.59
N ILE A 29 -5.35 0.59 10.24
CA ILE A 29 -5.97 1.91 10.02
C ILE A 29 -5.95 2.27 8.53
N LYS A 30 -7.09 2.70 7.98
CA LYS A 30 -7.24 2.99 6.55
C LYS A 30 -6.81 4.43 6.26
N LYS A 31 -6.28 4.68 5.06
CA LYS A 31 -6.09 6.03 4.52
C LYS A 31 -7.35 6.88 4.72
N GLY A 32 -7.16 8.14 5.10
CA GLY A 32 -8.25 9.09 5.34
C GLY A 32 -8.83 9.05 6.76
N SER A 33 -8.43 8.09 7.60
CA SER A 33 -8.81 8.06 9.01
C SER A 33 -8.32 9.33 9.71
N LYS A 34 -9.17 9.93 10.55
CA LYS A 34 -8.90 11.19 11.24
C LYS A 34 -8.67 10.94 12.74
N ILE A 35 -7.55 11.45 13.26
CA ILE A 35 -7.27 11.48 14.70
C ILE A 35 -7.37 12.94 15.15
N MET A 36 -8.35 13.24 16.00
CA MET A 36 -8.64 14.60 16.46
C MET A 36 -7.99 14.86 17.83
N TYR A 37 -7.35 16.02 17.97
CA TYR A 37 -6.89 16.56 19.24
C TYR A 37 -7.58 17.89 19.50
N LYS A 38 -8.45 17.90 20.51
CA LYS A 38 -9.22 19.09 20.88
C LYS A 38 -8.35 20.15 21.53
N GLY A 39 -8.51 21.40 21.11
CA GLY A 39 -7.84 22.55 21.71
C GLY A 39 -6.31 22.51 21.70
N VAL A 40 -5.70 21.83 20.73
CA VAL A 40 -4.24 21.76 20.57
C VAL A 40 -3.73 22.72 19.48
N GLY A 41 -4.62 23.25 18.64
CA GLY A 41 -4.29 24.27 17.66
C GLY A 41 -4.07 25.65 18.27
N ASP A 42 -4.06 26.65 17.38
CA ASP A 42 -3.86 28.05 17.73
C ASP A 42 -5.01 28.55 18.63
N GLN A 43 -4.66 29.47 19.53
CA GLN A 43 -5.64 30.19 20.33
C GLN A 43 -6.24 31.32 19.50
N ILE A 44 -7.56 31.39 19.50
CA ILE A 44 -8.36 32.42 18.85
C ILE A 44 -9.28 33.08 19.89
N GLU A 45 -9.95 34.17 19.49
CA GLU A 45 -10.98 34.77 20.34
C GLU A 45 -12.08 33.73 20.63
N GLY A 46 -12.40 33.51 21.91
CA GLY A 46 -13.39 32.53 22.34
C GLY A 46 -12.90 31.08 22.49
N GLY A 47 -11.63 30.74 22.22
CA GLY A 47 -11.12 29.39 22.51
C GLY A 47 -9.85 28.96 21.79
N ARG A 48 -9.66 27.63 21.66
CA ARG A 48 -8.54 27.03 20.92
C ARG A 48 -9.06 26.17 19.78
N GLN A 49 -8.34 26.17 18.68
CA GLN A 49 -8.66 25.33 17.53
C GLN A 49 -8.34 23.85 17.78
N ASP A 50 -9.06 22.99 17.06
CA ASP A 50 -8.82 21.55 17.05
C ASP A 50 -7.85 21.19 15.93
N MET A 51 -7.06 20.14 16.15
CA MET A 51 -6.13 19.61 15.17
C MET A 51 -6.57 18.23 14.70
N HIS A 52 -6.59 18.03 13.38
CA HIS A 52 -6.90 16.74 12.76
C HIS A 52 -5.68 16.18 12.06
N PHE A 53 -5.21 15.02 12.51
CA PHE A 53 -4.26 14.21 11.74
C PHE A 53 -5.03 13.32 10.79
N VAL A 54 -4.71 13.40 9.50
CA VAL A 54 -5.27 12.53 8.48
C VAL A 54 -4.23 11.48 8.11
N ILE A 55 -4.57 10.22 8.29
CA ILE A 55 -3.67 9.11 7.93
C ILE A 55 -3.52 9.04 6.41
N GLN A 56 -2.28 9.00 5.95
CA GLN A 56 -1.94 8.75 4.56
C GLN A 56 -1.06 7.51 4.44
N GLU A 57 -1.20 6.83 3.31
CA GLU A 57 -0.38 5.68 2.97
C GLU A 57 0.83 6.14 2.17
N LYS A 58 2.01 5.76 2.65
CA LYS A 58 3.25 5.98 1.91
C LYS A 58 3.35 4.93 0.79
N PRO A 59 3.64 5.32 -0.46
CA PRO A 59 3.90 4.36 -1.52
C PRO A 59 4.99 3.37 -1.13
N HIS A 60 4.73 2.08 -1.33
CA HIS A 60 5.69 1.00 -1.08
C HIS A 60 6.20 0.46 -2.43
N PRO A 61 7.50 0.14 -2.57
CA PRO A 61 8.08 -0.29 -3.85
C PRO A 61 7.48 -1.60 -4.39
N LEU A 62 7.02 -2.48 -3.50
CA LEU A 62 6.54 -3.82 -3.88
C LEU A 62 5.03 -4.00 -3.75
N TYR A 63 4.38 -3.25 -2.86
CA TYR A 63 3.01 -3.54 -2.46
C TYR A 63 2.12 -2.31 -2.67
N THR A 64 0.93 -2.56 -3.20
CA THR A 64 -0.14 -1.58 -3.24
C THR A 64 -1.25 -2.08 -2.34
N ARG A 65 -1.69 -1.26 -1.40
CA ARG A 65 -2.84 -1.61 -0.57
C ARG A 65 -4.13 -1.34 -1.34
N GLU A 66 -4.96 -2.36 -1.49
CA GLU A 66 -6.31 -2.27 -2.04
C GLU A 66 -7.30 -2.64 -0.92
N ASP A 67 -7.82 -1.62 -0.22
CA ASP A 67 -8.61 -1.77 1.01
C ASP A 67 -7.91 -2.54 2.14
N ASN A 68 -8.28 -3.80 2.38
CA ASN A 68 -7.61 -4.66 3.38
C ASN A 68 -6.64 -5.66 2.72
N ASP A 69 -6.61 -5.71 1.39
CA ASP A 69 -5.74 -6.59 0.63
C ASP A 69 -4.42 -5.89 0.30
N LEU A 70 -3.37 -6.69 0.11
CA LEU A 70 -2.08 -6.24 -0.38
C LEU A 70 -1.82 -6.85 -1.74
N VAL A 71 -1.68 -6.00 -2.75
CA VAL A 71 -1.40 -6.41 -4.12
C VAL A 71 0.09 -6.30 -4.40
N HIS A 72 0.68 -7.38 -4.90
CA HIS A 72 2.02 -7.41 -5.47
C HIS A 72 1.94 -7.73 -6.96
N VAL A 73 2.46 -6.84 -7.79
CA VAL A 73 2.45 -7.02 -9.25
C VAL A 73 3.74 -7.72 -9.69
N ILE A 74 3.61 -8.92 -10.24
CA ILE A 74 4.72 -9.62 -10.89
C ILE A 74 4.65 -9.31 -12.38
N THR A 75 5.76 -8.80 -12.92
CA THR A 75 5.89 -8.59 -14.34
C THR A 75 6.63 -9.77 -14.97
N LEU A 76 6.02 -10.37 -15.98
CA LEU A 76 6.56 -11.49 -16.77
C LEU A 76 6.74 -11.05 -18.20
N ASP A 77 7.79 -11.53 -18.85
CA ASP A 77 7.88 -11.41 -20.31
C ASP A 77 6.95 -12.42 -20.99
N LEU A 78 6.50 -12.13 -22.22
CA LEU A 78 5.62 -13.03 -22.98
C LEU A 78 6.14 -14.48 -23.03
N LYS A 79 7.47 -14.66 -23.15
CA LYS A 79 8.08 -15.99 -23.13
C LYS A 79 7.82 -16.73 -21.81
N GLU A 80 8.06 -16.08 -20.67
CA GLU A 80 7.82 -16.66 -19.35
C GLU A 80 6.33 -16.93 -19.13
N ALA A 81 5.47 -16.00 -19.55
CA ALA A 81 4.04 -16.16 -19.48
C ALA A 81 3.54 -17.38 -20.27
N LEU A 82 4.15 -17.72 -21.41
CA LEU A 82 3.75 -18.87 -22.23
C LEU A 82 4.40 -20.19 -21.80
N THR A 83 5.67 -20.16 -21.39
CA THR A 83 6.49 -21.37 -21.16
C THR A 83 6.60 -21.77 -19.69
N GLY A 84 6.05 -20.97 -18.78
CA GLY A 84 6.14 -21.17 -17.35
C GLY A 84 7.22 -20.32 -16.69
N TRP A 85 7.07 -20.12 -15.38
CA TRP A 85 7.91 -19.24 -14.59
C TRP A 85 7.91 -19.66 -13.13
N LYS A 86 9.00 -19.30 -12.44
CA LYS A 86 9.15 -19.48 -11.00
C LYS A 86 9.61 -18.19 -10.33
N ARG A 87 8.96 -17.80 -9.24
CA ARG A 87 9.40 -16.68 -8.38
C ARG A 87 9.12 -16.99 -6.94
N THR A 88 9.99 -16.52 -6.06
CA THR A 88 9.73 -16.45 -4.63
C THR A 88 9.36 -15.02 -4.30
N VAL A 89 8.18 -14.82 -3.72
CA VAL A 89 7.75 -13.52 -3.21
C VAL A 89 7.74 -13.55 -1.70
N THR A 90 8.02 -12.40 -1.10
CA THR A 90 7.93 -12.23 0.34
C THR A 90 6.63 -11.48 0.64
N THR A 91 5.90 -11.87 1.67
CA THR A 91 4.74 -11.15 2.19
C THR A 91 5.17 -10.02 3.12
N ILE A 92 4.26 -9.13 3.51
CA ILE A 92 4.58 -7.98 4.37
C ILE A 92 5.10 -8.38 5.77
N ASP A 93 4.77 -9.58 6.23
CA ASP A 93 5.22 -10.18 7.49
C ASP A 93 6.47 -11.07 7.33
N GLY A 94 7.08 -11.10 6.15
CA GLY A 94 8.37 -11.76 5.91
C GLY A 94 8.27 -13.23 5.51
N ARG A 95 7.07 -13.79 5.37
CA ARG A 95 6.88 -15.17 4.90
C ARG A 95 7.21 -15.26 3.41
N GLN A 96 7.91 -16.33 3.02
CA GLN A 96 8.20 -16.61 1.62
C GLN A 96 7.11 -17.50 1.01
N ILE A 97 6.65 -17.12 -0.18
CA ILE A 97 5.71 -17.87 -1.00
C ILE A 97 6.41 -18.20 -2.32
N ASN A 98 6.51 -19.49 -2.62
CA ASN A 98 7.09 -19.98 -3.87
C ASN A 98 5.98 -20.18 -4.89
N LEU A 99 6.09 -19.48 -6.02
CA LEU A 99 5.21 -19.59 -7.16
C LEU A 99 5.93 -20.40 -8.22
N ASP A 100 5.31 -21.48 -8.66
CA ASP A 100 5.79 -22.34 -9.72
C ASP A 100 4.63 -22.62 -10.66
N LYS A 101 4.65 -21.98 -11.84
CA LYS A 101 3.65 -22.16 -12.89
C LYS A 101 4.35 -22.80 -14.09
N ALA A 102 3.96 -24.03 -14.40
CA ALA A 102 4.55 -24.78 -15.53
C ALA A 102 3.92 -24.43 -16.89
N GLY A 103 2.75 -23.78 -16.91
CA GLY A 103 1.97 -23.56 -18.13
C GLY A 103 1.64 -22.09 -18.40
N PRO A 104 0.88 -21.82 -19.47
CA PRO A 104 0.50 -20.48 -19.87
C PRO A 104 -0.22 -19.72 -18.76
N THR A 105 0.27 -18.53 -18.43
CA THR A 105 -0.30 -17.62 -17.44
C THR A 105 -0.94 -16.43 -18.15
N GLN A 106 -2.22 -16.20 -17.86
CA GLN A 106 -2.98 -15.14 -18.52
C GLN A 106 -2.57 -13.74 -18.02
N PRO A 107 -2.45 -12.73 -18.90
CA PRO A 107 -2.28 -11.34 -18.48
C PRO A 107 -3.43 -10.89 -17.58
N GLY A 108 -3.11 -10.21 -16.48
CA GLY A 108 -4.10 -9.74 -15.52
C GLY A 108 -4.66 -10.81 -14.58
N SER A 109 -4.21 -12.07 -14.70
CA SER A 109 -4.59 -13.11 -13.74
C SER A 109 -4.14 -12.76 -12.33
N GLU A 110 -4.93 -13.19 -11.34
CA GLU A 110 -4.66 -12.99 -9.93
C GLU A 110 -4.56 -14.33 -9.20
N GLU A 111 -3.59 -14.45 -8.31
CA GLU A 111 -3.48 -15.54 -7.35
C GLU A 111 -3.61 -14.97 -5.94
N ARG A 112 -4.57 -15.49 -5.18
CA ARG A 112 -4.92 -14.98 -3.85
C ARG A 112 -4.40 -15.91 -2.76
N PHE A 113 -3.77 -15.33 -1.76
CA PHE A 113 -3.29 -15.99 -0.55
C PHE A 113 -4.10 -15.47 0.64
N PRO A 114 -5.10 -16.26 1.09
CA PRO A 114 -6.00 -15.81 2.14
C PRO A 114 -5.28 -15.43 3.43
N HIS A 115 -5.77 -14.38 4.09
CA HIS A 115 -5.29 -13.93 5.42
C HIS A 115 -3.82 -13.46 5.47
N GLN A 116 -3.21 -13.18 4.31
CA GLN A 116 -1.82 -12.69 4.21
C GLN A 116 -1.75 -11.17 3.91
N GLY A 117 -2.88 -10.46 3.90
CA GLY A 117 -3.01 -9.03 3.63
C GLY A 117 -2.87 -8.13 4.87
N MET A 118 -3.53 -6.96 4.85
CA MET A 118 -3.50 -6.02 5.98
C MET A 118 -4.42 -6.48 7.13
N PRO A 119 -4.07 -6.19 8.39
CA PRO A 119 -4.99 -6.36 9.52
C PRO A 119 -6.27 -5.54 9.34
N ILE A 120 -7.39 -6.07 9.79
CA ILE A 120 -8.69 -5.38 9.75
C ILE A 120 -8.92 -4.69 11.08
N SER A 121 -8.82 -3.35 11.10
CA SER A 121 -8.84 -2.57 12.36
C SER A 121 -10.08 -2.77 13.25
N LYS A 122 -11.22 -3.23 12.70
CA LYS A 122 -12.46 -3.46 13.45
C LYS A 122 -12.60 -4.90 13.96
N HIS A 123 -11.78 -5.83 13.48
CA HIS A 123 -11.88 -7.25 13.77
C HIS A 123 -10.48 -7.78 14.14
N GLU A 124 -10.21 -7.86 15.44
CA GLU A 124 -8.93 -8.37 15.93
C GLU A 124 -8.67 -9.80 15.42
N GLY A 125 -7.43 -10.06 15.02
CA GLY A 125 -7.02 -11.35 14.46
C GLY A 125 -7.39 -11.58 12.99
N GLN A 126 -8.25 -10.76 12.38
CA GLN A 126 -8.59 -10.89 10.97
C GLN A 126 -7.68 -10.06 10.06
N ARG A 127 -7.35 -10.63 8.91
CA ARG A 127 -6.55 -10.01 7.85
C ARG A 127 -7.25 -10.17 6.51
N GLY A 128 -7.07 -9.19 5.63
CA GLY A 128 -7.38 -9.36 4.22
C GLY A 128 -6.39 -10.29 3.53
N ASP A 129 -6.35 -10.25 2.21
CA ASP A 129 -5.60 -11.21 1.40
C ASP A 129 -4.33 -10.61 0.81
N PHE A 130 -3.36 -11.47 0.53
CA PHE A 130 -2.24 -11.10 -0.32
C PHE A 130 -2.55 -11.55 -1.75
N VAL A 131 -2.52 -10.62 -2.69
CA VAL A 131 -2.94 -10.83 -4.07
C VAL A 131 -1.74 -10.62 -4.98
N ILE A 132 -1.42 -11.63 -5.76
CA ILE A 132 -0.38 -11.55 -6.78
C ILE A 132 -1.06 -11.30 -8.11
N ARG A 133 -0.81 -10.14 -8.71
CA ARG A 133 -1.37 -9.76 -10.01
C ARG A 133 -0.31 -9.88 -11.09
N ILE A 134 -0.61 -10.61 -12.15
CA ILE A 134 0.34 -10.85 -13.23
C ILE A 134 0.20 -9.78 -14.31
N LYS A 135 1.31 -9.11 -14.61
CA LYS A 135 1.44 -8.22 -15.75
C LYS A 135 2.35 -8.89 -16.79
N VAL A 136 1.86 -9.02 -18.03
CA VAL A 136 2.67 -9.57 -19.11
C VAL A 136 3.19 -8.45 -20.00
N ASN A 137 4.50 -8.37 -20.15
CA ASN A 137 5.17 -7.48 -21.08
C ASN A 137 5.33 -8.18 -22.44
N PHE A 138 4.64 -7.64 -23.44
CA PHE A 138 4.80 -8.08 -24.82
C PHE A 138 6.05 -7.45 -25.44
N PRO A 139 6.76 -8.18 -26.33
CA PRO A 139 7.85 -7.59 -27.09
C PRO A 139 7.32 -6.46 -27.98
N SER A 140 8.08 -5.37 -28.07
CA SER A 140 7.68 -4.19 -28.86
C SER A 140 7.69 -4.45 -30.38
N SER A 141 8.51 -5.38 -30.85
CA SER A 141 8.54 -5.80 -32.24
C SER A 141 9.03 -7.25 -32.37
N LEU A 142 8.76 -7.85 -33.53
CA LEU A 142 9.21 -9.18 -33.91
C LEU A 142 9.68 -9.15 -35.36
N THR A 143 10.79 -9.83 -35.65
CA THR A 143 11.29 -10.04 -37.02
C THR A 143 10.34 -10.91 -37.82
N ALA A 144 10.42 -10.86 -39.16
CA ALA A 144 9.62 -11.72 -40.02
C ALA A 144 9.84 -13.21 -39.73
N ALA A 145 11.09 -13.61 -39.49
CA ALA A 145 11.44 -14.99 -39.12
C ALA A 145 10.83 -15.43 -37.78
N GLN A 146 10.83 -14.56 -36.76
CA GLN A 146 10.19 -14.85 -35.46
C GLN A 146 8.68 -14.97 -35.61
N LYS A 147 8.04 -14.08 -36.37
CA LYS A 147 6.59 -14.15 -36.63
C LYS A 147 6.20 -15.44 -37.35
N GLN A 148 7.00 -15.87 -38.33
CA GLN A 148 6.76 -17.12 -39.05
C GLN A 148 6.82 -18.33 -38.11
N LYS A 149 7.88 -18.44 -37.29
CA LYS A 149 7.99 -19.51 -36.29
C LYS A 149 6.82 -19.54 -35.31
N LEU A 150 6.33 -18.37 -34.88
CA LEU A 150 5.18 -18.31 -33.97
C LEU A 150 3.89 -18.80 -34.64
N ARG A 151 3.65 -18.51 -35.92
CA ARG A 151 2.49 -19.02 -36.68
C ARG A 151 2.50 -20.52 -36.91
N GLU A 152 3.68 -21.14 -36.89
CA GLU A 152 3.82 -22.59 -37.04
C GLU A 152 3.55 -23.35 -35.73
N ILE A 153 3.71 -22.67 -34.57
CA ILE A 153 3.62 -23.28 -33.24
C ILE A 153 2.29 -22.97 -32.54
N LEU A 154 1.69 -21.79 -32.79
CA LEU A 154 0.42 -21.33 -32.21
C LEU A 154 -0.72 -21.46 -33.21
#